data_AF-A0A0B3AY53-F1
#
_entry.id   AF-A0A0B3AY53-F1
#
_cell.length_a   1.000
_cell.length_b   1.000
_cell.length_c   1.000
_cell.angle_alpha   90.00
_cell.angle_beta   90.00
_cell.angle_gamma   90.00
#
_symmetry.space_group_name_H-M   'P 1'
#
loop_
_entity.id
_entity.type
_entity.pdbx_description
1 polymer ?
#
loop_
_entity_poly.entity_id
_entity_poly.type
_entity_poly.pdbx_seq_one_letter_code
_entity_poly.pdbx_strand_id
1 'polypeptide(L)'
;MKIKITKKIIYNIILVVAIFWFADFLMHIHGVGESNYYYILKFGNATLLAFIWFTIFDNKEHYKKALFAIFAGTWISFSYLMTSYSGFIQLLGISARYNAPPFVILGLTLSPYFWWLFHSLVFYIGLEISKFFK
;
A
#
# COMPACT_ATOMS: atom_id res chain seq x y z
N MET A 1 -20.41 -2.02 20.24
CA MET A 1 -20.99 -2.48 18.95
C MET A 1 -20.23 -3.74 18.51
N LYS A 2 -20.85 -4.92 18.40
CA LYS A 2 -20.16 -6.13 17.92
C LYS A 2 -20.07 -6.06 16.39
N ILE A 3 -18.85 -6.00 15.85
CA ILE A 3 -18.62 -6.08 14.39
C ILE A 3 -18.87 -7.53 13.97
N LYS A 4 -19.85 -7.75 13.09
CA LYS A 4 -20.13 -9.08 12.51
C LYS A 4 -19.39 -9.19 11.18
N ILE A 5 -18.35 -10.01 11.12
CA ILE A 5 -17.63 -10.29 9.87
C ILE A 5 -18.53 -11.13 8.96
N THR A 6 -18.84 -10.62 7.78
CA THR A 6 -19.66 -11.32 6.77
C THR A 6 -18.80 -11.87 5.64
N LYS A 7 -19.31 -12.84 4.88
CA LYS A 7 -18.64 -13.35 3.67
C LYS A 7 -18.32 -12.23 2.66
N LYS A 8 -19.22 -11.23 2.56
CA LYS A 8 -19.03 -10.06 1.71
C LYS A 8 -17.84 -9.20 2.13
N ILE A 9 -17.68 -8.95 3.43
CA ILE A 9 -16.52 -8.22 3.97
C ILE A 9 -15.22 -8.94 3.60
N ILE A 10 -15.18 -10.27 3.79
CA ILE A 10 -14.01 -11.09 3.46
C ILE A 10 -13.70 -11.00 1.95
N TYR A 11 -14.70 -11.14 1.09
CA TYR A 11 -14.52 -11.03 -0.36
C TYR A 11 -13.95 -9.67 -0.77
N ASN A 12 -14.50 -8.59 -0.22
CA ASN A 12 -14.02 -7.24 -0.51
C ASN A 12 -12.59 -7.01 -0.04
N ILE A 13 -12.20 -7.54 1.13
CA ILE A 13 -10.81 -7.50 1.61
C ILE A 13 -9.90 -8.22 0.61
N ILE A 14 -10.23 -9.46 0.24
CA ILE A 14 -9.44 -10.26 -0.70
C ILE A 14 -9.26 -9.52 -2.04
N LEU A 15 -10.33 -8.94 -2.56
CA LEU A 15 -10.32 -8.19 -3.81
C LEU A 15 -9.37 -6.98 -3.74
N VAL A 16 -9.47 -6.15 -2.71
CA VAL A 16 -8.61 -4.96 -2.57
C VAL A 16 -7.15 -5.36 -2.37
N VAL A 17 -6.89 -6.39 -1.57
CA VAL A 17 -5.54 -6.91 -1.36
C VAL A 17 -4.97 -7.48 -2.66
N ALA A 18 -5.76 -8.20 -3.45
CA ALA A 18 -5.32 -8.76 -4.73
C ALA A 18 -4.98 -7.66 -5.74
N ILE A 19 -5.81 -6.62 -5.86
CA ILE A 19 -5.55 -5.46 -6.72
C ILE A 19 -4.26 -4.76 -6.29
N PHE A 20 -4.11 -4.51 -4.98
CA PHE A 20 -2.92 -3.87 -4.44
C PHE A 20 -1.66 -4.68 -4.71
N TRP A 21 -1.70 -5.97 -4.37
CA TRP A 21 -0.57 -6.87 -4.50
C TRP A 21 -0.18 -7.10 -5.95
N PHE A 22 -1.16 -7.22 -6.86
CA PHE A 22 -0.88 -7.35 -8.29
C PHE A 22 -0.21 -6.09 -8.86
N ALA A 23 -0.71 -4.91 -8.50
CA ALA A 23 -0.07 -3.66 -8.93
C ALA A 23 1.35 -3.56 -8.37
N ASP A 24 1.55 -3.86 -7.08
CA ASP A 24 2.87 -3.84 -6.44
C ASP A 24 3.83 -4.88 -7.06
N PHE A 25 3.33 -6.06 -7.43
CA PHE A 25 4.07 -7.09 -8.16
C PHE A 25 4.57 -6.56 -9.50
N LEU A 26 3.70 -5.90 -10.27
CA LEU A 26 4.09 -5.29 -11.54
C LEU A 26 5.20 -4.26 -11.33
N MET A 27 5.14 -3.46 -10.26
CA MET A 27 6.21 -2.50 -9.97
C MET A 27 7.51 -3.20 -9.57
N HIS A 28 7.42 -4.27 -8.79
CA HIS A 28 8.56 -5.07 -8.37
C HIS A 28 9.32 -5.67 -9.56
N ILE A 29 8.62 -6.26 -10.52
CA ILE A 29 9.24 -6.85 -11.72
C ILE A 29 9.84 -5.81 -12.68
N HIS A 30 9.32 -4.57 -12.69
CA HIS A 30 9.73 -3.51 -13.64
C HIS A 30 10.93 -2.66 -13.16
N GLY A 31 11.57 -3.02 -12.06
CA GLY A 31 12.84 -2.39 -11.64
C GLY A 31 12.93 -2.00 -10.17
N VAL A 32 11.88 -2.21 -9.37
CA VAL A 32 11.93 -1.97 -7.93
C VAL A 32 12.52 -3.22 -7.25
N GLY A 33 13.85 -3.36 -7.29
CA GLY A 33 14.61 -4.48 -6.72
C GLY A 33 14.50 -4.58 -5.20
N GLU A 34 13.33 -4.94 -4.70
CA GLU A 34 13.02 -5.14 -3.28
C GLU A 34 13.25 -6.59 -2.85
N SER A 35 13.63 -6.80 -1.60
CA SER A 35 13.66 -8.15 -1.04
C SER A 35 12.24 -8.71 -0.86
N ASN A 36 12.12 -10.04 -0.88
CA ASN A 36 10.89 -10.76 -0.57
C ASN A 36 10.27 -10.33 0.78
N TYR A 37 11.11 -9.92 1.74
CA TYR A 37 10.66 -9.42 3.04
C TYR A 37 9.79 -8.17 2.90
N TYR A 38 10.23 -7.17 2.12
CA TYR A 38 9.48 -5.93 1.92
C TYR A 38 8.20 -6.16 1.13
N TYR A 39 8.25 -7.07 0.17
CA TYR A 39 7.07 -7.47 -0.61
C TYR A 39 5.98 -8.10 0.28
N ILE A 40 6.38 -8.99 1.19
CA ILE A 40 5.46 -9.60 2.18
C ILE A 40 4.96 -8.56 3.20
N LEU A 41 5.82 -7.64 3.64
CA LEU A 41 5.44 -6.57 4.57
C LEU A 41 4.33 -5.68 3.97
N LYS A 42 4.46 -5.31 2.70
CA LYS A 42 3.44 -4.52 2.00
C LYS A 42 2.13 -5.28 1.86
N PHE A 43 2.17 -6.57 1.53
CA PHE A 43 1.00 -7.45 1.51
C PHE A 43 0.28 -7.51 2.88
N GLY A 44 1.04 -7.69 3.97
CA GLY A 44 0.49 -7.72 5.33
C GLY A 44 -0.19 -6.40 5.72
N ASN A 45 0.46 -5.26 5.43
CA ASN A 45 -0.11 -3.94 5.70
C ASN A 45 -1.36 -3.67 4.86
N ALA A 46 -1.35 -3.97 3.56
CA ALA A 46 -2.53 -3.82 2.70
C ALA A 46 -3.71 -4.67 3.21
N THR A 47 -3.44 -5.89 3.67
CA THR A 47 -4.45 -6.78 4.27
C THR A 47 -5.05 -6.19 5.54
N LEU A 48 -4.20 -5.72 6.47
CA LEU A 48 -4.65 -5.10 7.72
C LEU A 48 -5.48 -3.84 7.45
N LEU A 49 -5.03 -2.98 6.55
CA LEU A 49 -5.71 -1.72 6.23
C LEU A 49 -7.03 -1.96 5.52
N ALA A 50 -7.10 -2.94 4.61
CA ALA A 50 -8.35 -3.35 3.99
C ALA A 50 -9.33 -3.91 5.02
N PHE A 51 -8.84 -4.74 5.95
CA PHE A 51 -9.65 -5.23 7.07
C PHE A 51 -10.21 -4.08 7.91
N ILE A 52 -9.38 -3.12 8.33
CA ILE A 52 -9.81 -1.94 9.10
C ILE A 52 -10.88 -1.16 8.32
N TRP A 53 -10.68 -0.93 7.03
CA TRP A 53 -11.65 -0.22 6.20
C TRP A 53 -13.01 -0.90 6.19
N PHE A 54 -13.07 -2.19 5.83
CA PHE A 54 -14.35 -2.89 5.67
C PHE A 54 -15.01 -3.27 7.00
N THR A 55 -14.28 -3.30 8.11
CA THR A 55 -14.85 -3.61 9.43
C THR A 55 -15.29 -2.38 10.22
N ILE A 56 -14.57 -1.25 10.09
CA ILE A 56 -14.82 -0.03 10.87
C ILE A 56 -15.49 1.07 10.05
N PHE A 57 -15.16 1.16 8.76
CA PHE A 57 -15.59 2.26 7.89
C PHE A 57 -16.67 1.90 6.88
N ASP A 58 -16.97 0.61 6.68
CA ASP A 58 -17.94 0.04 5.73
C ASP A 58 -18.84 1.04 4.97
N ASN A 59 -18.61 1.17 3.66
CA ASN A 59 -19.43 1.98 2.73
C ASN A 59 -19.54 3.49 3.01
N LYS A 60 -18.60 4.08 3.74
CA LYS A 60 -18.51 5.54 3.90
C LYS A 60 -18.24 6.27 2.56
N GLU A 61 -18.60 7.56 2.54
CA GLU A 61 -18.50 8.48 1.39
C GLU A 61 -17.13 8.52 0.71
N HIS A 62 -17.10 8.92 -0.57
CA HIS A 62 -15.90 8.97 -1.40
C HIS A 62 -14.74 9.75 -0.76
N TYR A 63 -15.00 10.85 -0.05
CA TYR A 63 -13.95 11.64 0.59
C TYR A 63 -13.25 10.87 1.73
N LYS A 64 -14.01 10.12 2.55
CA LYS A 64 -13.44 9.32 3.66
C LYS A 64 -12.54 8.23 3.11
N LYS A 65 -12.91 7.68 1.96
CA LYS A 65 -12.11 6.69 1.25
C LYS A 65 -10.82 7.27 0.71
N ALA A 66 -10.87 8.45 0.10
CA ALA A 66 -9.67 9.13 -0.38
C ALA A 66 -8.70 9.42 0.78
N LEU A 67 -9.20 9.97 1.89
CA LEU A 67 -8.40 10.23 3.08
C LEU A 67 -7.80 8.95 3.67
N PHE A 68 -8.60 7.88 3.77
CA PHE A 68 -8.10 6.60 4.27
C PHE A 68 -7.06 5.97 3.34
N ALA A 69 -7.22 6.12 2.02
CA ALA A 69 -6.25 5.63 1.04
C ALA A 69 -4.93 6.42 1.08
N ILE A 70 -4.98 7.73 1.32
CA ILE A 70 -3.80 8.55 1.57
C ILE A 70 -3.05 8.04 2.82
N PHE A 71 -3.78 7.83 3.92
CA PHE A 71 -3.23 7.26 5.14
C PHE A 71 -2.63 5.86 4.87
N ALA A 72 -3.37 4.99 4.20
CA ALA A 72 -2.95 3.63 3.88
C ALA A 72 -1.66 3.61 3.05
N GLY A 73 -1.60 4.38 1.95
CA GLY A 73 -0.42 4.48 1.10
C GLY A 73 0.79 5.07 1.83
N THR A 74 0.56 6.09 2.66
CA THR A 74 1.60 6.65 3.54
C THR A 74 2.12 5.60 4.51
N TRP A 75 1.23 4.88 5.19
CA TRP A 75 1.59 3.86 6.17
C TRP A 75 2.39 2.72 5.54
N ILE A 76 1.92 2.19 4.40
CA ILE A 76 2.61 1.12 3.68
C ILE A 76 4.01 1.57 3.28
N SER A 77 4.13 2.76 2.69
CA SER A 77 5.42 3.29 2.24
C SER A 77 6.36 3.64 3.39
N PHE A 78 5.82 4.15 4.49
CA PHE A 78 6.59 4.46 5.69
C PHE A 78 7.08 3.18 6.38
N SER A 79 6.24 2.14 6.46
CA SER A 79 6.61 0.85 7.03
C SER A 79 7.78 0.21 6.27
N TYR A 80 7.79 0.35 4.94
CA TYR A 80 8.92 -0.02 4.10
C TYR A 80 10.18 0.76 4.46
N LEU A 81 10.11 2.10 4.51
CA LEU A 81 11.26 2.94 4.82
C LEU A 81 11.83 2.63 6.21
N MET A 82 10.99 2.54 7.23
CA MET A 82 11.40 2.25 8.61
C MET A 82 12.05 0.87 8.77
N THR A 83 11.55 -0.14 8.05
CA THR A 83 12.08 -1.50 8.15
C THR A 83 13.25 -1.77 7.22
N SER A 84 13.47 -0.90 6.23
CA SER A 84 14.66 -0.94 5.40
C SER A 84 15.83 -0.21 6.06
N TYR A 85 16.99 -0.86 6.19
CA TYR A 85 18.19 -0.23 6.77
C TYR A 85 18.56 1.07 6.05
N SER A 86 18.49 1.07 4.71
CA SER A 86 18.74 2.25 3.89
C SER A 86 17.66 3.33 4.07
N GLY A 87 16.38 2.97 4.17
CA GLY A 87 15.30 3.92 4.40
C GLY A 87 15.28 4.52 5.81
N PHE A 88 15.63 3.75 6.84
CA PHE A 88 15.71 4.22 8.23
C PHE A 88 16.81 5.27 8.40
N ILE A 89 17.99 5.04 7.81
CA ILE A 89 19.08 6.02 7.86
C ILE A 89 18.73 7.29 7.08
N GLN A 90 18.00 7.18 5.96
CA GLN A 90 17.48 8.35 5.22
C GLN A 90 16.44 9.15 6.02
N LEU A 91 15.55 8.50 6.77
CA LEU A 91 14.59 9.17 7.64
C LEU A 91 15.27 9.99 8.74
N LEU A 92 16.47 9.58 9.17
CA LEU A 92 17.29 10.32 10.14
C LEU A 92 18.09 11.48 9.51
N GLY A 93 17.90 11.77 8.21
CA GLY A 93 18.58 12.86 7.52
C GLY A 93 20.08 12.61 7.28
N ILE A 94 20.56 11.41 7.57
CA ILE A 94 21.94 11.02 7.35
C ILE A 94 22.05 10.57 5.89
N SER A 95 22.85 11.27 5.09
CA SER A 95 23.21 10.83 3.75
C SER A 95 24.06 9.55 3.86
N ALA A 96 23.40 8.40 3.93
CA ALA A 96 24.07 7.12 3.83
C ALA A 96 24.79 7.07 2.47
N ARG A 97 26.00 6.50 2.43
CA ARG A 97 26.65 6.08 1.16
C ARG A 97 25.80 5.07 0.37
N TYR A 98 24.73 4.57 0.97
CA TYR A 98 23.74 3.67 0.39
C TYR A 98 22.43 4.45 0.15
N ASN A 99 22.18 4.83 -1.10
CA ASN A 99 20.85 5.32 -1.46
C ASN A 99 19.84 4.17 -1.32
N ALA A 100 18.68 4.42 -0.71
CA ALA A 100 17.53 3.53 -0.85
C ALA A 100 17.34 3.18 -2.33
N PRO A 101 16.97 1.93 -2.66
CA PRO A 101 16.81 1.55 -4.05
C PRO A 101 15.87 2.58 -4.71
N PRO A 102 16.34 3.29 -5.75
CA PRO A 102 15.54 4.31 -6.38
C PRO A 102 14.22 3.67 -6.81
N PHE A 103 13.13 4.41 -6.67
CA PHE A 103 11.87 3.96 -7.25
C PHE A 103 12.05 4.00 -8.76
N VAL A 104 12.37 2.85 -9.36
CA VAL A 104 12.69 2.75 -10.78
C VAL A 104 11.54 2.08 -11.50
N ILE A 105 10.97 2.79 -12.48
CA ILE A 105 10.01 2.25 -13.44
C ILE A 105 10.69 2.27 -14.79
N LEU A 106 10.83 1.10 -15.45
CA LEU A 106 11.37 1.02 -16.82
C LEU A 106 12.74 1.70 -16.96
N GLY A 107 13.59 1.63 -15.93
CA GLY A 107 14.92 2.25 -15.92
C GLY A 107 14.95 3.75 -15.57
N LEU A 108 13.80 4.40 -15.35
CA LEU A 108 13.72 5.79 -14.92
C LEU A 108 13.64 5.90 -13.39
N THR A 109 14.58 6.63 -12.79
CA THR A 109 14.54 6.94 -11.35
C THR A 109 13.49 8.00 -11.07
N LEU A 110 12.53 7.68 -10.21
CA LEU A 110 11.45 8.56 -9.78
C LEU A 110 11.63 8.99 -8.33
N SER A 111 11.01 10.13 -8.01
CA SER A 111 10.95 10.61 -6.62
C SER A 111 10.19 9.62 -5.72
N PRO A 112 10.62 9.42 -4.46
CA PRO A 112 9.90 8.61 -3.48
C PRO A 112 8.43 9.01 -3.29
N TYR A 113 8.08 10.27 -3.55
CA TYR A 113 6.68 10.73 -3.46
C TYR A 113 5.76 10.05 -4.49
N PHE A 114 6.29 9.65 -5.66
CA PHE A 114 5.50 8.90 -6.64
C PHE A 114 5.17 7.48 -6.14
N TRP A 115 6.03 6.89 -5.32
CA TRP A 115 5.77 5.59 -4.68
C TRP A 115 4.64 5.68 -3.67
N TRP A 116 4.63 6.75 -2.88
CA TRP A 116 3.55 7.02 -1.92
C TRP A 116 2.23 7.25 -2.63
N LEU A 117 2.26 8.09 -3.67
CA LEU A 117 1.09 8.36 -4.51
C LEU A 117 0.58 7.08 -5.16
N PHE A 118 1.47 6.24 -5.69
CA PHE A 118 1.13 4.95 -6.27
C PHE A 118 0.37 4.06 -5.27
N HIS A 119 0.93 3.84 -4.08
CA HIS A 119 0.26 3.01 -3.07
C HIS A 119 -1.11 3.57 -2.66
N SER A 120 -1.21 4.89 -2.47
CA SER A 120 -2.47 5.54 -2.14
C SER A 120 -3.51 5.38 -3.26
N LEU A 121 -3.11 5.58 -4.52
CA LEU A 121 -3.99 5.45 -5.67
C LEU A 121 -4.46 4.02 -5.87
N VAL A 122 -3.54 3.05 -5.84
CA VAL A 122 -3.87 1.64 -6.02
C VAL A 122 -4.82 1.16 -4.92
N PHE A 123 -4.56 1.54 -3.67
CA PHE A 123 -5.44 1.19 -2.56
C PHE A 123 -6.84 1.81 -2.73
N TYR A 124 -6.90 3.09 -3.13
CA TYR A 124 -8.17 3.77 -3.42
C TYR A 124 -8.95 3.08 -4.56
N ILE A 125 -8.27 2.73 -5.65
CA ILE A 125 -8.85 2.02 -6.79
C ILE A 125 -9.42 0.67 -6.33
N GLY A 126 -8.69 -0.09 -5.53
CA GLY A 126 -9.20 -1.34 -4.95
C GLY A 126 -10.49 -1.11 -4.16
N LEU A 127 -10.50 -0.10 -3.30
CA LEU A 127 -11.69 0.27 -2.53
C LEU A 127 -12.86 0.73 -3.43
N GLU A 128 -12.63 1.43 -4.54
CA GLU A 128 -13.69 1.78 -5.52
C GLU A 128 -14.20 0.55 -6.28
N ILE A 129 -13.30 -0.31 -6.76
CA ILE A 129 -13.68 -1.52 -7.51
C ILE A 129 -14.57 -2.44 -6.66
N SER A 130 -14.28 -2.58 -5.37
CA SER A 130 -15.09 -3.39 -4.45
C SER A 130 -16.57 -2.99 -4.36
N LYS A 131 -16.92 -1.75 -4.74
CA LYS A 131 -18.33 -1.32 -4.77
C LYS A 131 -19.13 -1.92 -5.91
N PHE A 132 -18.49 -2.31 -7.02
CA PHE A 132 -19.18 -2.90 -8.16
C PHE A 132 -19.61 -4.35 -7.90
N PHE A 133 -19.01 -5.01 -6.92
CA PHE A 133 -19.33 -6.38 -6.50
C PHE A 133 -20.30 -6.41 -5.30
N LYS A 134 -21.22 -5.45 -5.25
CA LYS A 134 -22.19 -5.27 -4.15
C LYS A 134 -23.18 -6.40 -4.04
#